data_AF-A0A0U1YQK4-F1
#
_entry.id   AF-A0A0U1YQK4-F1
#
_cell.length_a   1.000
_cell.length_b   1.000
_cell.length_c   1.000
_cell.angle_alpha   90.00
_cell.angle_beta   90.00
_cell.angle_gamma   90.00
#
_symmetry.space_group_name_H-M   'P 1'
#
loop_
_entity.id
_entity.type
_entity.pdbx_description
1 polymer ?
#
loop_
_entity_poly.entity_id
_entity_poly.type
_entity_poly.pdbx_seq_one_letter_code
_entity_poly.pdbx_strand_id
1 'polypeptide(L)' 'PGTKRIGVAFMTNRVTRILMNPPNAVLGPKESLNVAISCDAFDPSSEVTKNDRVSVVWCNTPDLAAAAFKL' A
#
# COMPACT_ATOMS: atom_id res chain seq x y z
N PRO A 1 -4.49 3.28 -20.62
CA PRO A 1 -4.76 2.09 -19.77
C PRO A 1 -3.63 1.07 -19.91
N GLY A 2 -3.00 0.66 -18.80
CA GLY A 2 -1.88 -0.30 -18.83
C GLY A 2 -2.32 -1.70 -19.27
N THR A 3 -1.47 -2.38 -20.04
CA THR A 3 -1.70 -3.76 -20.51
C THR A 3 -0.95 -4.82 -19.70
N LYS A 4 -0.03 -4.39 -18.82
CA LYS A 4 0.77 -5.27 -17.95
C LYS A 4 0.21 -5.32 -16.53
N ARG A 5 0.40 -6.46 -15.86
CA ARG A 5 0.19 -6.60 -14.41
C ARG A 5 1.15 -5.68 -13.67
N ILE A 6 0.72 -5.17 -12.53
CA ILE A 6 1.56 -4.38 -11.63
C ILE A 6 1.65 -5.05 -10.26
N GLY A 7 2.83 -4.97 -9.63
CA GLY A 7 2.97 -5.14 -8.19
C GLY A 7 2.77 -3.78 -7.53
N VAL A 8 1.97 -3.71 -6.47
CA VAL A 8 1.69 -2.49 -5.71
C VAL A 8 1.98 -2.74 -4.22
N ALA A 9 2.57 -1.76 -3.55
CA ALA A 9 2.77 -1.78 -2.11
C ALA A 9 2.36 -0.44 -1.47
N PHE A 10 1.87 -0.53 -0.24
CA PHE A 10 1.44 0.62 0.56
C PHE A 10 2.45 0.82 1.69
N MET A 11 2.94 2.04 1.85
CA MET A 11 3.91 2.40 2.88
C MET A 11 3.44 3.60 3.68
N THR A 12 3.89 3.71 4.93
CA THR A 12 3.65 4.90 5.76
C THR A 12 4.91 5.28 6.53
N ASN A 13 5.06 6.56 6.87
CA ASN A 13 6.06 7.03 7.81
C ASN A 13 5.63 6.93 9.29
N ARG A 14 4.44 6.36 9.56
CA ARG A 14 3.88 6.15 10.90
C ARG A 14 3.44 4.70 11.12
N VAL A 15 4.40 3.79 11.06
CA VAL A 15 4.15 2.33 11.12
C VAL A 15 3.53 1.83 12.43
N THR A 16 3.60 2.62 13.52
CA THR A 16 3.00 2.28 14.82
C THR A 16 1.55 2.72 14.96
N ARG A 17 1.07 3.59 14.06
CA ARG A 17 -0.29 4.17 14.12
C ARG A 17 -1.10 3.80 12.89
N ILE A 18 -0.50 3.86 11.71
CA ILE A 18 -1.17 3.65 10.44
C ILE A 18 -0.80 2.27 9.91
N LEU A 19 -1.81 1.44 9.69
CA LEU A 19 -1.65 0.12 9.10
C LEU A 19 -2.51 0.02 7.83
N MET A 20 -2.03 -0.75 6.85
CA MET A 20 -2.74 -0.99 5.60
C MET A 20 -2.96 -2.49 5.39
N ASN A 21 -4.18 -2.87 5.04
CA ASN A 21 -4.53 -4.26 4.74
C ASN A 21 -5.32 -4.38 3.41
N PRO A 22 -4.82 -5.13 2.41
CA PRO A 22 -3.51 -5.77 2.39
C PRO A 22 -2.36 -4.75 2.25
N PRO A 23 -1.15 -5.04 2.74
CA PRO A 23 -0.01 -4.11 2.65
C PRO A 23 0.62 -4.06 1.24
N ASN A 24 0.30 -5.05 0.39
CA ASN A 24 0.75 -5.15 -1.00
C ASN A 24 -0.18 -6.08 -1.78
N ALA A 25 -0.12 -6.01 -3.12
CA ALA A 25 -0.87 -6.87 -4.02
C ALA A 25 -0.25 -6.93 -5.43
N VAL A 26 -0.74 -7.86 -6.25
CA VAL A 26 -0.57 -7.84 -7.71
C VAL A 26 -1.92 -7.50 -8.33
N LEU A 27 -1.96 -6.55 -9.26
CA LEU A 27 -3.17 -6.17 -9.98
C LEU A 27 -3.01 -6.43 -11.47
N GLY A 28 -4.01 -7.09 -12.05
CA GLY A 28 -4.26 -7.21 -13.48
C GLY A 28 -4.57 -5.88 -14.16
N PRO A 29 -4.46 -5.83 -15.50
CA PRO A 29 -4.96 -4.70 -16.27
C PRO A 29 -6.43 -4.39 -15.92
N LYS A 30 -6.70 -3.16 -15.47
CA LYS A 30 -8.02 -2.68 -15.04
C LYS A 30 -8.59 -3.36 -13.79
N GLU A 31 -7.81 -4.19 -13.10
CA GLU A 31 -8.21 -4.71 -11.79
C GLU A 31 -8.16 -3.61 -10.73
N SER A 32 -9.04 -3.69 -9.73
CA SER A 32 -9.13 -2.75 -8.62
C SER A 32 -8.98 -3.49 -7.30
N LEU A 33 -8.42 -2.81 -6.30
CA LEU A 33 -8.24 -3.32 -4.95
C LEU A 33 -8.75 -2.31 -3.94
N ASN A 34 -9.51 -2.81 -2.97
CA ASN A 34 -9.86 -2.05 -1.77
C ASN A 34 -8.79 -2.29 -0.70
N VAL A 35 -8.31 -1.20 -0.09
CA VAL A 35 -7.33 -1.24 0.99
C VAL A 35 -7.94 -0.60 2.22
N ALA A 36 -7.97 -1.34 3.33
CA ALA A 36 -8.31 -0.78 4.62
C ALA A 36 -7.08 -0.04 5.18
N ILE A 37 -7.25 1.23 5.55
CA ILE A 37 -6.25 2.01 6.29
C ILE A 37 -6.80 2.19 7.70
N SER A 38 -6.16 1.58 8.69
CA SER A 38 -6.53 1.75 10.10
C SER A 38 -5.58 2.73 10.78
N CYS A 39 -6.10 3.41 11.80
CA CYS A 39 -5.38 4.36 12.62
C CYS A 39 -5.60 3.98 14.09
N ASP A 40 -4.55 3.54 14.78
CA ASP A 40 -4.63 3.22 16.21
C ASP A 40 -4.83 4.51 17.04
N ALA A 41 -5.46 4.35 18.21
CA ALA A 41 -5.66 5.46 19.12
C ALA A 41 -4.31 6.05 19.59
N PHE A 42 -4.24 7.38 19.66
CA PHE A 42 -3.04 8.11 20.03
C PHE A 42 -3.41 9.49 20.58
N ASP A 43 -2.45 10.19 21.21
CA ASP A 43 -2.66 11.55 21.70
C ASP A 43 -2.17 12.58 20.67
N PRO A 44 -3.08 13.30 19.96
CA PRO A 44 -2.69 14.24 18.92
C PRO A 44 -2.04 15.51 19.47
N SER A 45 -2.10 15.77 20.78
CA SER A 45 -1.49 16.95 21.39
C SER A 45 -0.01 16.76 21.71
N SER A 46 0.41 15.52 21.94
CA SER A 46 1.80 15.16 22.25
C SER A 46 2.58 14.60 21.05
N GLU A 47 1.89 14.27 19.95
CA GLU A 47 2.51 13.67 18.78
C GLU A 47 2.49 14.56 17.52
N VAL A 48 3.56 14.48 16.71
CA VAL A 48 3.65 15.21 15.43
C VAL A 48 2.85 14.49 14.35
N THR A 49 1.70 15.08 13.99
CA THR A 49 0.76 14.55 12.97
C THR A 49 0.88 15.21 11.59
N LYS A 50 1.44 16.42 11.51
CA LYS A 50 1.43 17.27 10.29
C LYS A 50 2.00 16.60 9.03
N ASN A 51 2.92 15.65 9.20
CA ASN A 51 3.66 15.04 8.10
C ASN A 51 3.32 13.55 7.92
N ASP A 52 2.23 13.07 8.50
CA ASP A 52 1.77 11.70 8.29
C ASP A 52 1.45 11.49 6.81
N ARG A 53 1.98 10.42 6.23
CA ARG A 53 1.86 10.14 4.80
C ARG A 53 1.68 8.65 4.57
N VAL A 54 0.78 8.33 3.63
CA VAL A 54 0.72 7.02 2.98
C VAL A 54 1.24 7.19 1.55
N SER A 55 2.10 6.27 1.13
CA SER A 55 2.67 6.23 -0.21
C SER A 55 2.25 4.93 -0.89
N VAL A 56 1.73 5.04 -2.11
CA VAL A 56 1.48 3.92 -3.00
C VAL A 56 2.63 3.85 -3.99
N VAL A 57 3.34 2.73 -4.01
CA VAL A 57 4.41 2.48 -4.99
C VAL A 57 4.04 1.28 -5.83
N TRP A 58 4.34 1.33 -7.12
CA TRP A 58 4.03 0.24 -8.03
C TRP A 58 5.09 0.10 -9.12
N CYS A 59 5.19 -1.10 -9.68
CA CYS A 59 5.99 -1.39 -10.85
C CYS A 59 5.31 -2.45 -11.72
N ASN A 60 5.65 -2.50 -13.01
CA ASN A 60 5.22 -3.60 -13.87
C ASN A 60 5.82 -4.91 -13.34
N THR A 61 5.01 -5.96 -13.26
CA THR A 61 5.55 -7.30 -12.92
C THR A 61 6.41 -7.83 -14.07
N PRO A 62 7.46 -8.62 -13.79
CA PRO A 62 8.14 -9.42 -14.81
C PRO A 62 7.15 -10.29 -15.60
N ASP A 63 7.46 -10.60 -16.86
CA ASP A 63 6.51 -11.26 -17.77
C ASP A 63 6.08 -12.66 -17.28
N LEU A 64 6.91 -13.36 -16.49
CA LEU A 64 6.61 -14.67 -15.87
C LEU A 64 6.36 -14.62 -14.35
N ALA A 65 6.02 -13.45 -13.80
CA ALA A 65 5.81 -13.32 -12.36
C ALA A 65 4.60 -14.14 -11.88
N ALA A 66 4.72 -14.73 -10.69
CA ALA A 66 3.60 -15.35 -10.00
C ALA A 66 2.46 -14.33 -9.75
N ALA A 67 1.23 -14.81 -9.59
CA ALA A 67 0.10 -13.95 -9.23
C ALA A 67 0.14 -13.43 -7.77
N ALA A 68 1.17 -13.79 -7.00
CA ALA A 68 1.33 -13.41 -5.60
C ALA A 68 2.52 -12.47 -5.42
N PHE A 69 2.29 -11.36 -4.72
CA PHE A 69 3.34 -10.47 -4.25
C PHE A 69 3.89 -11.04 -2.95
N LYS A 70 5.18 -11.43 -2.93
CA LYS A 70 5.86 -11.93 -1.72
C LYS A 70 6.94 -10.93 -1.34
N LEU A 71 6.85 -10.38 -0.13
CA LEU A 71 7.92 -9.61 0.50
C LEU A 71 8.92 -10.55 1.17
#